data_AF-A0A158IYL5-F1
#
_entry.id   AF-A0A158IYL5-F1
#
_cell.length_a   1.000
_cell.length_b   1.000
_cell.length_c   1.000
_cell.angle_alpha   90.00
_cell.angle_beta   90.00
_cell.angle_gamma   90.00
#
_symmetry.space_group_name_H-M   'P 1'
#
loop_
_entity.id
_entity.type
_entity.pdbx_description
1 polymer ?
#
loop_
_entity_poly.entity_id
_entity_poly.type
_entity_poly.pdbx_seq_one_letter_code
_entity_poly.pdbx_strand_id
1 'polypeptide(L)'
;MSLLVNLDGVRHAYRLCFVRTPWAFLTRVPLDQQWGEYWERAPYQESAGDPYDDAPDQILKAAFDGPLFTPDAGRDGHARSVLDINSGRSPWLRTESYAGGPPLHIMAGVTLESFVISIELAGGCVYVPVGWGVLPASLAMPVGTT
;
A
#
# COMPACT_ATOMS: atom_id res chain seq x y z
N MET A 1 -17.80 -18.16 3.61
CA MET A 1 -16.48 -18.76 3.95
C MET A 1 -15.43 -17.69 3.75
N SER A 2 -14.95 -17.08 4.82
CA SER A 2 -13.79 -16.16 4.80
C SER A 2 -12.53 -16.99 5.04
N LEU A 3 -11.63 -17.01 4.06
CA LEU A 3 -10.30 -17.60 4.22
C LEU A 3 -9.45 -16.60 5.00
N LEU A 4 -9.09 -16.95 6.24
CA LEU A 4 -8.16 -16.18 7.06
C LEU A 4 -6.73 -16.50 6.60
N VAL A 5 -6.12 -15.59 5.85
CA VAL A 5 -4.70 -15.67 5.48
C VAL A 5 -3.90 -15.15 6.67
N ASN A 6 -3.02 -15.98 7.25
CA ASN A 6 -2.09 -15.51 8.28
C ASN A 6 -0.98 -14.71 7.59
N LEU A 7 -0.96 -13.38 7.82
CA LEU A 7 0.05 -12.45 7.30
C LEU A 7 1.09 -12.07 8.37
N ASP A 8 1.13 -12.75 9.52
CA ASP A 8 1.95 -12.35 10.67
C ASP A 8 3.43 -12.21 10.35
N GLY A 9 3.95 -13.10 9.48
CA GLY A 9 5.35 -13.07 9.05
C GLY A 9 5.71 -11.89 8.13
N VAL A 10 4.74 -11.21 7.52
CA VAL A 10 4.97 -10.18 6.49
C VAL A 10 4.29 -8.84 6.77
N ARG A 11 3.42 -8.77 7.79
CA ARG A 11 2.59 -7.59 8.08
C ARG A 11 3.37 -6.29 8.33
N HIS A 12 4.63 -6.41 8.76
CA HIS A 12 5.57 -5.29 8.95
C HIS A 12 6.65 -5.20 7.86
N ALA A 13 6.77 -6.21 6.99
CA ALA A 13 7.81 -6.26 5.97
C ALA A 13 7.45 -5.40 4.75
N TYR A 14 6.16 -5.21 4.48
CA TYR A 14 5.66 -4.44 3.35
C TYR A 14 5.17 -3.06 3.79
N ARG A 15 5.46 -2.05 2.97
CA ARG A 15 5.07 -0.66 3.19
C ARG A 15 4.43 -0.06 1.94
N LEU A 16 3.34 0.66 2.09
CA LEU A 16 2.61 1.27 0.97
C LEU A 16 3.51 2.25 0.19
N CYS A 17 3.69 2.03 -1.12
CA CYS A 17 4.51 2.90 -1.97
C CYS A 17 3.78 3.46 -3.20
N PHE A 18 2.67 2.85 -3.62
CA PHE A 18 1.93 3.30 -4.79
C PHE A 18 0.47 2.87 -4.75
N VAL A 19 -0.45 3.73 -5.20
CA VAL A 19 -1.88 3.40 -5.35
C VAL A 19 -2.40 3.85 -6.70
N ARG A 20 -3.00 2.91 -7.44
CA ARG A 20 -3.80 3.15 -8.63
C ARG A 20 -5.06 2.28 -8.53
N THR A 21 -6.16 2.89 -8.10
CA THR A 21 -7.42 2.19 -7.79
C THR A 21 -7.81 1.21 -8.90
N PRO A 22 -8.16 -0.05 -8.57
CA PRO A 22 -8.36 -0.61 -7.22
C PRO A 22 -7.10 -1.20 -6.57
N TRP A 23 -5.90 -0.94 -7.11
CA TRP A 23 -4.66 -1.59 -6.67
C TRP A 23 -3.84 -0.71 -5.73
N ALA A 24 -3.43 -1.31 -4.61
CA ALA A 24 -2.38 -0.80 -3.73
C ALA A 24 -1.13 -1.67 -3.89
N PHE A 25 0.02 -1.03 -3.98
CA PHE A 25 1.32 -1.67 -4.08
C PHE A 25 2.12 -1.34 -2.83
N LEU A 26 2.59 -2.39 -2.16
CA LEU A 26 3.42 -2.28 -0.97
C LEU A 26 4.79 -2.88 -1.26
N THR A 27 5.86 -2.22 -0.84
CA THR A 27 7.24 -2.64 -1.10
C THR A 27 7.94 -3.15 0.15
N ARG A 28 8.90 -4.08 -0.02
CA ARG A 28 9.87 -4.45 1.03
C ARG A 28 11.10 -3.54 1.06
N VAL A 29 11.35 -2.79 0.00
CA VAL A 29 12.49 -1.88 -0.14
C VAL A 29 12.16 -0.57 0.58
N PRO A 30 13.14 0.14 1.17
CA PRO A 30 12.92 1.49 1.71
C PRO A 30 12.24 2.41 0.68
N LEU A 31 11.31 3.27 1.14
CA LEU A 31 10.52 4.12 0.22
C LEU A 31 11.37 5.08 -0.62
N ASP A 32 12.49 5.54 -0.08
CA ASP A 32 13.46 6.40 -0.76
C ASP A 32 14.29 5.67 -1.82
N GLN A 33 14.23 4.32 -1.82
CA GLN A 33 14.89 3.45 -2.80
C GLN A 33 13.88 2.83 -3.79
N GLN A 34 12.60 2.77 -3.44
CA GLN A 34 11.55 2.30 -4.35
C GLN A 34 11.23 3.37 -5.39
N TRP A 35 11.13 2.94 -6.65
CA TRP A 35 10.84 3.82 -7.78
C TRP A 35 9.89 3.18 -8.80
N GLY A 36 9.58 3.93 -9.85
CA GLY A 36 8.86 3.50 -11.04
C GLY A 36 9.00 4.54 -12.15
N GLU A 37 8.48 4.25 -13.34
CA GLU A 37 8.63 5.16 -14.48
C GLU A 37 7.94 6.51 -14.19
N TYR A 38 8.63 7.63 -14.44
CA TYR A 38 8.12 9.00 -14.28
C TYR A 38 7.52 9.36 -12.91
N TRP A 39 7.98 8.74 -11.83
CA TRP A 39 7.51 9.03 -10.47
C TRP A 39 7.75 10.49 -10.02
N GLU A 40 8.64 11.22 -10.68
CA GLU A 40 8.88 12.64 -10.46
C GLU A 40 7.85 13.56 -11.14
N ARG A 41 7.03 13.05 -12.06
CA ARG A 41 6.08 13.84 -12.86
C ARG A 41 4.69 13.86 -12.26
N ALA A 42 4.06 15.03 -12.27
CA ALA A 42 2.65 15.21 -11.96
C ALA A 42 1.89 15.53 -13.27
N PRO A 43 0.62 15.10 -13.41
CA PRO A 43 -0.14 14.27 -12.47
C PRO A 43 0.26 12.78 -12.53
N TYR A 44 0.40 12.13 -11.37
CA TYR A 44 0.89 10.74 -11.30
C TYR A 44 -0.04 9.75 -12.01
N GLN A 45 -1.36 9.99 -11.99
CA GLN A 45 -2.34 9.06 -12.56
C GLN A 45 -2.18 8.91 -14.08
N GLU A 46 -1.68 9.95 -14.75
CA GLU A 46 -1.40 9.96 -16.20
C GLU A 46 0.07 9.66 -16.50
N SER A 47 0.98 10.10 -15.63
CA SER A 47 2.41 10.09 -15.92
C SER A 47 3.13 8.86 -15.39
N ALA A 48 2.80 8.42 -14.17
CA ALA A 48 3.59 7.43 -13.47
C ALA A 48 3.32 6.01 -13.98
N GLY A 49 4.36 5.21 -14.15
CA GLY A 49 4.27 3.76 -14.28
C GLY A 49 4.06 3.07 -12.92
N ASP A 50 3.74 1.78 -12.97
CA ASP A 50 3.72 0.91 -11.80
C ASP A 50 5.12 0.84 -11.14
N PRO A 51 5.22 0.55 -9.83
CA PRO A 51 6.51 0.42 -9.16
C PRO A 51 7.35 -0.69 -9.79
N TYR A 52 8.67 -0.47 -9.88
CA TYR A 52 9.61 -1.51 -10.29
C TYR A 52 9.59 -2.68 -9.30
N ASP A 53 9.56 -3.90 -9.84
CA ASP A 53 9.49 -5.18 -9.14
C ASP A 53 10.68 -6.09 -9.52
N ASP A 54 11.86 -5.48 -9.65
CA ASP A 54 13.09 -6.13 -10.15
C ASP A 54 13.57 -7.32 -9.32
N ALA A 55 13.12 -7.44 -8.07
CA ALA A 55 13.44 -8.55 -7.18
C ALA A 55 12.20 -9.37 -6.77
N PRO A 56 12.35 -10.71 -6.60
CA PRO A 56 11.29 -11.55 -6.07
C PRO A 56 10.77 -11.03 -4.72
N ASP A 57 9.46 -11.08 -4.54
CA ASP A 57 8.74 -10.61 -3.35
C ASP A 57 8.93 -9.12 -3.00
N GLN A 58 9.55 -8.31 -3.88
CA GLN A 58 9.77 -6.89 -3.62
C GLN A 58 8.44 -6.15 -3.48
N ILE A 59 7.48 -6.44 -4.36
CA ILE A 59 6.18 -5.76 -4.43
C ILE A 59 5.03 -6.71 -4.08
N LEU A 60 4.20 -6.25 -3.14
CA LEU A 60 2.87 -6.77 -2.85
C LEU A 60 1.81 -5.94 -3.54
N LYS A 61 1.15 -6.54 -4.52
CA LYS A 61 -0.03 -5.97 -5.16
C LYS A 61 -1.30 -6.51 -4.49
N ALA A 62 -2.04 -5.63 -3.84
CA ALA A 62 -3.31 -5.92 -3.19
C ALA A 62 -4.44 -5.13 -3.85
N ALA A 63 -5.61 -5.76 -4.05
CA ALA A 63 -6.82 -5.02 -4.37
C ALA A 63 -7.45 -4.50 -3.08
N PHE A 64 -8.17 -3.39 -3.16
CA PHE A 64 -9.00 -2.91 -2.06
C PHE A 64 -10.27 -2.26 -2.58
N ASP A 65 -11.28 -2.16 -1.70
CA ASP A 65 -12.45 -1.32 -1.88
C ASP A 65 -12.64 -0.38 -0.67
N GLY A 66 -13.64 0.49 -0.74
CA GLY A 66 -13.99 1.41 0.33
C GLY A 66 -14.23 2.86 -0.15
N PRO A 67 -14.83 3.71 0.70
CA PRO A 67 -15.13 5.11 0.40
C PRO A 67 -13.89 6.01 0.53
N LEU A 68 -12.83 5.66 -0.18
CA LEU A 68 -11.53 6.32 -0.13
C LEU A 68 -11.19 6.98 -1.47
N PHE A 69 -10.57 8.14 -1.39
CA PHE A 69 -10.15 8.93 -2.53
C PHE A 69 -8.63 8.91 -2.67
N THR A 70 -8.16 8.80 -3.90
CA THR A 70 -6.75 8.99 -4.28
C THR A 70 -6.34 10.46 -4.20
N PRO A 71 -5.05 10.81 -4.26
CA PRO A 71 -4.56 12.18 -4.11
C PRO A 71 -5.17 13.18 -5.10
N ASP A 72 -5.54 12.70 -6.29
CA ASP A 72 -6.08 13.45 -7.41
C ASP A 72 -7.62 13.52 -7.44
N ALA A 73 -8.32 12.70 -6.64
CA ALA A 73 -9.77 12.56 -6.69
C ALA A 73 -10.48 13.34 -5.58
N GLY A 74 -11.76 13.69 -5.80
CA GLY A 74 -12.59 14.36 -4.80
C GLY A 74 -12.35 15.87 -4.71
N ARG A 75 -12.93 16.51 -3.69
CA ARG A 75 -12.96 17.96 -3.49
C ARG A 75 -11.56 18.56 -3.25
N ASP A 76 -10.73 17.85 -2.49
CA ASP A 76 -9.36 18.26 -2.17
C ASP A 76 -8.34 17.53 -3.06
N GLY A 77 -8.76 17.19 -4.29
CA GLY A 77 -7.91 16.54 -5.28
C GLY A 77 -6.86 17.51 -5.84
N HIS A 78 -5.60 17.10 -5.84
CA HIS A 78 -4.51 17.89 -6.41
C HIS A 78 -3.61 17.02 -7.27
N ALA A 79 -3.16 17.56 -8.41
CA ALA A 79 -2.11 16.93 -9.20
C ALA A 79 -0.82 16.85 -8.38
N ARG A 80 -0.38 15.63 -8.09
CA ARG A 80 0.87 15.32 -7.38
C ARG A 80 1.68 14.32 -8.18
N SER A 81 3.00 14.36 -8.02
CA SER A 81 3.88 13.29 -8.45
C SER A 81 3.95 12.19 -7.39
N VAL A 82 4.40 11.00 -7.75
CA VAL A 82 4.63 9.92 -6.77
C VAL A 82 5.69 10.33 -5.75
N LEU A 83 6.72 11.06 -6.18
CA LEU A 83 7.76 11.58 -5.29
C LEU A 83 7.19 12.53 -4.22
N ASP A 84 6.27 13.42 -4.58
CA ASP A 84 5.60 14.30 -3.62
C ASP A 84 4.76 13.50 -2.61
N ILE A 85 4.05 12.47 -3.08
CA ILE A 85 3.20 11.64 -2.22
C ILE A 85 4.06 10.80 -1.27
N ASN A 86 5.10 10.13 -1.79
CA ASN A 86 5.99 9.27 -1.01
C ASN A 86 6.90 10.04 -0.03
N SER A 87 7.11 11.35 -0.25
CA SER A 87 7.75 12.25 0.73
C SER A 87 6.79 12.77 1.80
N GLY A 88 5.52 12.34 1.80
CA GLY A 88 4.53 12.66 2.82
C GLY A 88 3.77 13.97 2.59
N ARG A 89 3.86 14.59 1.40
CA ARG A 89 3.15 15.85 1.10
C ARG A 89 1.65 15.65 0.86
N SER A 90 1.22 14.42 0.58
CA SER A 90 -0.17 14.04 0.39
C SER A 90 -0.36 12.58 0.84
N PRO A 91 -1.52 12.19 1.40
CA PRO A 91 -1.85 10.79 1.61
C PRO A 91 -2.05 10.08 0.26
N TRP A 92 -1.83 8.76 0.23
CA TRP A 92 -2.20 7.90 -0.90
C TRP A 92 -3.71 7.66 -0.95
N LEU A 93 -4.36 7.52 0.21
CA LEU A 93 -5.80 7.36 0.32
C LEU A 93 -6.31 8.21 1.48
N ARG A 94 -7.49 8.81 1.29
CA ARG A 94 -8.15 9.58 2.34
C ARG A 94 -9.66 9.47 2.29
N THR A 95 -10.30 9.61 3.45
CA THR A 95 -11.74 9.89 3.54
C THR A 95 -11.97 11.38 3.35
N GLU A 96 -13.11 11.77 2.77
CA GLU A 96 -13.57 13.15 2.82
C GLU A 96 -14.33 13.41 4.13
N SER A 97 -14.08 14.56 4.76
CA SER A 97 -14.76 14.94 6.01
C SER A 97 -16.18 15.44 5.72
N TYR A 98 -17.11 14.54 5.42
CA TYR A 98 -18.53 14.89 5.25
C TYR A 98 -19.31 14.90 6.57
N ALA A 99 -18.89 14.09 7.56
CA ALA A 99 -19.66 13.83 8.78
C ALA A 99 -19.01 14.34 10.09
N GLY A 100 -17.96 15.15 10.02
CA GLY A 100 -17.36 15.82 11.19
C GLY A 100 -16.44 14.95 12.08
N GLY A 101 -16.12 13.72 11.68
CA GLY A 101 -15.04 12.93 12.28
C GLY A 101 -13.65 13.36 11.74
N PRO A 102 -12.55 13.04 12.45
CA PRO A 102 -11.21 13.31 11.93
C PRO A 102 -10.99 12.55 10.62
N PRO A 103 -10.44 13.18 9.58
CA PRO A 103 -10.20 12.51 8.31
C PRO A 103 -9.17 11.40 8.47
N LEU A 104 -9.51 10.20 7.97
CA LEU A 104 -8.56 9.10 7.86
C LEU A 104 -7.61 9.39 6.70
N HIS A 105 -6.30 9.37 6.97
CA HIS A 105 -5.24 9.52 5.98
C HIS A 105 -4.35 8.29 6.01
N ILE A 106 -4.21 7.63 4.85
CA ILE A 106 -3.29 6.53 4.63
C ILE A 106 -2.08 7.11 3.91
N MET A 107 -1.01 7.36 4.65
CA MET A 107 0.23 7.93 4.13
C MET A 107 1.08 6.89 3.40
N ALA A 108 2.01 7.34 2.57
CA ALA A 108 3.08 6.47 2.11
C ALA A 108 3.86 5.90 3.30
N GLY A 109 4.27 4.64 3.18
CA GLY A 109 5.18 3.99 4.14
C GLY A 109 4.47 3.26 5.26
N VAL A 110 3.15 3.42 5.40
CA VAL A 110 2.36 2.63 6.36
C VAL A 110 2.56 1.14 6.08
N THR A 111 2.63 0.34 7.15
CA THR A 111 2.79 -1.11 7.03
C THR A 111 1.56 -1.75 6.39
N LEU A 112 1.70 -2.97 5.87
CA LEU A 112 0.56 -3.77 5.41
C LEU A 112 -0.52 -3.88 6.49
N GLU A 113 -0.13 -4.11 7.75
CA GLU A 113 -1.07 -4.14 8.88
C GLU A 113 -1.84 -2.82 9.03
N SER A 114 -1.13 -1.70 9.07
CA SER A 114 -1.76 -0.38 9.22
C SER A 114 -2.64 -0.03 8.02
N PHE A 115 -2.25 -0.45 6.82
CA PHE A 115 -3.04 -0.32 5.61
C PHE A 115 -4.37 -1.08 5.73
N VAL A 116 -4.33 -2.37 6.06
CA VAL A 116 -5.54 -3.21 6.22
C VAL A 116 -6.46 -2.62 7.29
N ILE A 117 -5.93 -2.30 8.47
CA ILE A 117 -6.72 -1.68 9.55
C ILE A 117 -7.38 -0.38 9.09
N SER A 118 -6.66 0.46 8.33
CA SER A 118 -7.20 1.73 7.84
C SER A 118 -8.31 1.53 6.80
N ILE A 119 -8.15 0.58 5.87
CA ILE A 119 -9.18 0.23 4.90
C ILE A 119 -10.45 -0.28 5.61
N GLU A 120 -10.29 -1.16 6.59
CA GLU A 120 -11.41 -1.70 7.39
C GLU A 120 -12.11 -0.61 8.22
N LEU A 121 -11.36 0.33 8.81
CA LEU A 121 -11.91 1.49 9.53
C LEU A 121 -12.72 2.41 8.60
N ALA A 122 -12.36 2.48 7.33
CA ALA A 122 -13.13 3.21 6.31
C ALA A 122 -14.37 2.42 5.84
N GLY A 123 -14.56 1.18 6.28
CA GLY A 123 -15.66 0.31 5.85
C GLY A 123 -15.39 -0.43 4.54
N GLY A 124 -14.12 -0.56 4.14
CA GLY A 124 -13.69 -1.32 2.98
C GLY A 124 -13.04 -2.66 3.35
N CYS A 125 -12.57 -3.37 2.32
CA CYS A 125 -11.89 -4.66 2.41
C CYS A 125 -10.61 -4.66 1.57
N VAL A 126 -9.63 -5.46 2.00
CA VAL A 126 -8.39 -5.73 1.25
C VAL A 126 -8.41 -7.18 0.73
N TYR A 127 -8.04 -7.36 -0.53
CA TYR A 127 -8.02 -8.65 -1.21
C TYR A 127 -6.62 -8.96 -1.72
N VAL A 128 -6.08 -10.09 -1.31
CA VAL A 128 -4.75 -10.59 -1.71
C VAL A 128 -4.86 -12.01 -2.29
N PRO A 129 -3.97 -12.39 -3.24
CA PRO A 129 -3.94 -13.76 -3.75
C PRO A 129 -3.71 -14.79 -2.64
N VAL A 130 -4.43 -15.92 -2.72
CA VAL A 130 -4.26 -17.06 -1.81
C VAL A 130 -2.87 -17.67 -2.04
N GLY A 131 -2.03 -17.67 -1.01
CA GLY A 131 -0.64 -18.19 -1.06
C GLY A 131 0.41 -17.30 -0.40
N TRP A 132 0.09 -16.03 -0.14
CA TRP A 132 1.04 -15.06 0.43
C TRP A 132 1.44 -15.33 1.89
N GLY A 133 0.55 -15.96 2.67
CA GLY A 133 0.79 -16.25 4.09
C GLY A 133 1.80 -17.38 4.35
N VAL A 134 2.30 -18.03 3.31
CA VAL A 134 3.29 -19.11 3.42
C VAL A 134 4.64 -18.55 2.99
N LEU A 135 5.44 -18.09 3.95
CA LEU A 135 6.87 -17.88 3.69
C LEU A 135 7.45 -19.21 3.19
N PRO A 136 8.26 -19.24 2.11
CA PRO A 136 8.96 -20.45 1.74
C PRO A 136 9.80 -20.90 2.94
N ALA A 137 9.74 -22.20 3.25
CA ALA A 137 10.37 -22.81 4.43
C ALA A 137 11.88 -22.53 4.56
N SER A 138 12.53 -22.01 3.52
CA SER A 138 13.95 -21.65 3.51
C SER A 138 14.32 -20.44 4.38
N LEU A 139 13.35 -19.63 4.84
CA LEU A 139 13.60 -18.53 5.79
C LEU A 139 13.30 -18.90 7.25
N ALA A 140 12.68 -20.05 7.49
CA ALA A 140 12.55 -20.63 8.82
C ALA A 140 13.85 -21.38 9.14
N MET A 141 14.90 -20.65 9.54
CA MET A 141 16.10 -21.30 10.07
C MET A 141 15.70 -22.22 11.23
N PRO A 142 16.04 -23.52 11.19
CA PRO A 142 15.87 -24.37 12.35
C PRO A 142 16.82 -23.85 13.45
N VAL A 143 16.25 -23.47 14.59
CA VAL A 143 17.02 -23.37 15.83
C VAL A 143 17.66 -24.73 16.06
N GLY A 144 18.98 -24.79 15.90
CA GLY A 144 19.76 -26.00 16.11
C GLY A 144 19.56 -26.51 17.53
N THR A 145 19.06 -27.73 17.64
CA THR A 145 19.17 -28.56 18.84
C THR A 145 20.60 -29.09 18.96
N THR A 146 21.29 -28.69 20.02
CA THR A 146 22.34 -29.47 20.68
C THR A 146 21.97 -29.62 22.13
#